data_AF-Q2U928-F1
#
_entry.id   AF-Q2U928-F1
#
_cell.length_a   1.000
_cell.length_b   1.000
_cell.length_c   1.000
_cell.angle_alpha   90.00
_cell.angle_beta   90.00
_cell.angle_gamma   90.00
#
_symmetry.space_group_name_H-M   'P 1'
#
loop_
_entity.id
_entity.type
_entity.pdbx_description
1 polymer ?
#
loop_
_entity_poly.entity_id
_entity_poly.type
_entity_poly.pdbx_seq_one_letter_code
_entity_poly.pdbx_strand_id
1 'polypeptide(L)'
;MTASHTDQDNWSLENLPDILYILKPEHGKSRQVVRITAQKVFGKHINAFSVLPDQISSKVEGWRLEAWMRLDRRITGQDIIDRVNPRYRFRLTSIDIELRRKAFREKFHVACWGAQKTINNISRLAMANGIDPASNSTRGLTPGLIDPSKGEAGGRILLPPRAAYDDISDSVSHPNHSNSDIFERTRLIKQSSHPGQIPAVILDESHRSNKTKSAEILYQLHWDTKHL
;
A
#
# COMPACT_ATOMS: atom_id res chain seq x y z
N MET A 1 7.12 -2.90 -19.38
CA MET A 1 8.07 -3.43 -18.38
C MET A 1 8.80 -2.26 -17.75
N THR A 2 9.16 -2.35 -16.47
CA THR A 2 10.01 -1.33 -15.81
C THR A 2 11.44 -1.48 -16.32
N ALA A 3 12.14 -0.39 -16.58
CA ALA A 3 13.54 -0.45 -17.02
C ALA A 3 14.45 -0.98 -15.91
N SER A 4 15.57 -1.61 -16.30
CA SER A 4 16.58 -2.09 -15.35
C SER A 4 17.23 -0.93 -14.60
N HIS A 5 17.70 -1.24 -13.39
CA HIS A 5 18.41 -0.30 -12.53
C HIS A 5 19.39 -1.13 -11.72
N THR A 6 20.70 -0.88 -11.90
CA THR A 6 21.78 -1.76 -11.42
C THR A 6 21.64 -2.18 -9.96
N ASP A 7 21.28 -1.23 -9.09
CA ASP A 7 21.15 -1.46 -7.64
C ASP A 7 19.89 -2.24 -7.24
N GLN A 8 19.06 -2.63 -8.21
CA GLN A 8 17.73 -3.23 -8.02
C GLN A 8 17.56 -4.53 -8.81
N ASP A 9 18.59 -4.97 -9.54
CA ASP A 9 18.53 -6.15 -10.41
C ASP A 9 18.35 -7.45 -9.61
N ASN A 10 18.78 -7.46 -8.34
CA ASN A 10 18.59 -8.58 -7.43
C ASN A 10 17.28 -8.52 -6.63
N TRP A 11 16.46 -7.46 -6.79
CA TRP A 11 15.22 -7.35 -6.04
C TRP A 11 14.13 -8.25 -6.63
N SER A 12 13.55 -9.07 -5.78
CA SER A 12 12.37 -9.88 -6.10
C SER A 12 11.43 -9.95 -4.90
N LEU A 13 10.30 -10.63 -5.07
CA LEU A 13 9.37 -10.86 -3.97
C LEU A 13 10.00 -11.74 -2.87
N GLU A 14 10.86 -12.66 -3.27
CA GLU A 14 11.62 -13.58 -2.41
C GLU A 14 12.89 -12.91 -1.84
N ASN A 15 13.37 -11.85 -2.47
CA ASN A 15 14.54 -11.08 -2.08
C ASN A 15 14.21 -9.58 -2.04
N LEU A 16 13.44 -9.19 -1.03
CA LEU A 16 13.03 -7.79 -0.83
C LEU A 16 14.23 -6.92 -0.44
N PRO A 17 14.27 -5.64 -0.86
CA PRO A 17 15.30 -4.72 -0.42
C PRO A 17 15.26 -4.42 1.08
N ASP A 18 16.43 -4.23 1.69
CA ASP A 18 16.61 -4.03 3.15
C ASP A 18 15.73 -2.93 3.74
N ILE A 19 15.51 -1.85 2.97
CA ILE A 19 14.69 -0.70 3.35
C ILE A 19 13.24 -1.08 3.75
N LEU A 20 12.72 -2.21 3.22
CA LEU A 20 11.38 -2.69 3.54
C LEU A 20 11.29 -3.35 4.91
N TYR A 21 12.41 -3.78 5.48
CA TYR A 21 12.47 -4.37 6.81
C TYR A 21 12.64 -3.34 7.93
N ILE A 22 12.83 -2.06 7.61
CA ILE A 22 13.04 -1.02 8.62
C ILE A 22 11.69 -0.57 9.21
N LEU A 23 11.56 -0.69 10.53
CA LEU A 23 10.33 -0.43 11.27
C LEU A 23 9.97 1.07 11.28
N LYS A 24 10.92 1.93 11.62
CA LYS A 24 10.77 3.39 11.63
C LYS A 24 11.92 4.08 10.88
N PRO A 25 11.66 5.21 10.22
CA PRO A 25 12.71 5.92 9.50
C PRO A 25 13.75 6.46 10.49
N GLU A 26 15.02 6.18 10.23
CA GLU A 26 16.14 6.69 11.04
C GLU A 26 16.45 8.15 10.74
N HIS A 27 16.12 8.58 9.51
CA HIS A 27 16.41 9.91 9.02
C HIS A 27 15.14 10.61 8.54
N GLY A 28 15.14 11.94 8.72
CA GLY A 28 14.15 12.83 8.14
C GLY A 28 14.15 12.76 6.61
N LYS A 29 13.16 13.42 5.99
CA LYS A 29 13.18 13.62 4.53
C LYS A 29 14.43 14.42 4.16
N SER A 30 15.14 14.00 3.10
CA SER A 30 16.28 14.76 2.59
C SER A 30 15.83 16.18 2.24
N ARG A 31 16.65 17.17 2.61
CA ARG A 31 16.45 18.58 2.27
C ARG A 31 17.16 18.98 0.98
N GLN A 32 17.90 18.06 0.36
CA GLN A 32 18.58 18.34 -0.89
C GLN A 32 17.55 18.66 -1.99
N VAL A 33 17.93 19.55 -2.89
CA VAL A 33 17.11 19.89 -4.04
C VAL A 33 17.03 18.69 -4.98
N VAL A 34 15.82 18.33 -5.41
CA VAL A 34 15.62 17.34 -6.46
C VAL A 34 15.91 18.02 -7.79
N ARG A 35 16.92 17.51 -8.51
CA ARG A 35 17.29 18.03 -9.83
C ARG A 35 16.29 17.55 -10.88
N ILE A 36 16.36 18.12 -12.07
CA ILE A 36 15.60 17.68 -13.23
C ILE A 36 16.47 16.79 -14.11
N THR A 37 15.89 15.80 -14.80
CA THR A 37 16.62 14.92 -15.72
C THR A 37 17.26 15.72 -16.86
N ALA A 38 18.48 15.35 -17.25
CA ALA A 38 19.15 15.96 -18.41
C ALA A 38 18.50 15.52 -19.74
N GLN A 39 18.03 14.27 -19.79
CA GLN A 39 17.31 13.72 -20.93
C GLN A 39 15.81 13.71 -20.69
N LYS A 40 15.04 13.79 -21.78
CA LYS A 40 13.59 13.76 -21.73
C LYS A 40 13.09 12.32 -21.59
N VAL A 41 12.25 12.10 -20.61
CA VAL A 41 11.48 10.86 -20.44
C VAL A 41 10.11 11.08 -21.07
N PHE A 42 9.78 10.33 -22.13
CA PHE A 42 8.57 10.52 -22.92
C PHE A 42 8.34 11.99 -23.36
N GLY A 43 9.41 12.68 -23.76
CA GLY A 43 9.34 14.07 -24.23
C GLY A 43 9.26 15.14 -23.13
N LYS A 44 9.23 14.74 -21.85
CA LYS A 44 9.15 15.66 -20.69
C LYS A 44 10.42 15.58 -19.85
N HIS A 45 10.84 16.73 -19.31
CA HIS A 45 11.84 16.75 -18.24
C HIS A 45 11.14 16.48 -16.90
N ILE A 46 11.65 15.52 -16.15
CA ILE A 46 11.04 15.06 -14.90
C ILE A 46 12.02 15.22 -13.75
N ASN A 47 11.53 15.15 -12.51
CA ASN A 47 12.38 15.13 -11.32
C ASN A 47 13.32 13.92 -11.37
N ALA A 48 14.62 14.14 -11.19
CA ALA A 48 15.65 13.11 -11.20
C ALA A 48 15.83 12.53 -9.79
N PHE A 49 15.49 11.26 -9.64
CA PHE A 49 15.71 10.48 -8.43
C PHE A 49 16.66 9.33 -8.76
N SER A 50 17.76 9.21 -8.03
CA SER A 50 18.78 8.17 -8.26
C SER A 50 18.27 6.75 -8.00
N VAL A 51 17.11 6.61 -7.36
CA VAL A 51 16.51 5.31 -7.03
C VAL A 51 15.36 4.94 -7.96
N LEU A 52 14.94 5.84 -8.86
CA LEU A 52 13.87 5.56 -9.81
C LEU A 52 14.45 5.29 -11.20
N PRO A 53 14.04 4.20 -11.87
CA PRO A 53 14.34 4.04 -13.28
C PRO A 53 13.60 5.10 -14.11
N ASP A 54 14.11 5.39 -15.30
CA ASP A 54 13.50 6.38 -16.20
C ASP A 54 12.15 5.93 -16.74
N GLN A 55 11.94 4.61 -16.89
CA GLN A 55 10.68 4.04 -17.36
C GLN A 55 10.12 3.05 -16.35
N ILE A 56 8.87 3.27 -15.94
CA ILE A 56 8.15 2.44 -14.98
C ILE A 56 6.94 1.81 -15.65
N SER A 57 6.71 0.53 -15.36
CA SER A 57 5.49 -0.17 -15.79
C SER A 57 4.25 0.42 -15.12
N SER A 58 3.13 0.54 -15.85
CA SER A 58 1.83 0.88 -15.24
C SER A 58 1.33 -0.19 -14.25
N LYS A 59 1.85 -1.42 -14.36
CA LYS A 59 1.56 -2.55 -13.48
C LYS A 59 2.69 -2.82 -12.47
N VAL A 60 3.47 -1.80 -12.09
CA VAL A 60 4.53 -1.96 -11.09
C VAL A 60 3.96 -2.46 -9.75
N GLU A 61 4.73 -3.32 -9.10
CA GLU A 61 4.38 -4.05 -7.88
C GLU A 61 4.35 -3.12 -6.65
N GLY A 62 3.46 -3.42 -5.71
CA GLY A 62 3.29 -2.62 -4.49
C GLY A 62 4.54 -2.54 -3.61
N TRP A 63 5.29 -3.64 -3.52
CA TRP A 63 6.53 -3.70 -2.73
C TRP A 63 7.64 -2.82 -3.32
N ARG A 64 7.75 -2.76 -4.65
CA ARG A 64 8.76 -1.95 -5.34
C ARG A 64 8.43 -0.46 -5.21
N LEU A 65 7.16 -0.10 -5.33
CA LEU A 65 6.66 1.26 -5.04
C LEU A 65 6.99 1.69 -3.61
N GLU A 66 6.73 0.82 -2.63
CA GLU A 66 7.03 1.08 -1.22
C GLU A 66 8.54 1.25 -0.99
N ALA A 67 9.38 0.41 -1.61
CA ALA A 67 10.83 0.49 -1.49
C ALA A 67 11.36 1.84 -2.00
N TRP A 68 10.98 2.26 -3.21
CA TRP A 68 11.41 3.54 -3.77
C TRP A 68 11.03 4.72 -2.88
N MET A 69 9.79 4.77 -2.40
CA MET A 69 9.30 5.88 -1.57
C MET A 69 9.90 5.89 -0.16
N ARG A 70 10.51 4.79 0.29
CA ARG A 70 11.33 4.77 1.52
C ARG A 70 12.76 5.19 1.28
N LEU A 71 13.37 4.71 0.19
CA LEU A 71 14.73 5.10 -0.19
C LEU A 71 14.83 6.60 -0.43
N ASP A 72 13.79 7.19 -1.04
CA ASP A 72 13.66 8.64 -1.13
C ASP A 72 12.23 9.10 -0.84
N ARG A 73 12.05 9.62 0.38
CA ARG A 73 10.76 10.10 0.92
C ARG A 73 10.22 11.37 0.25
N ARG A 74 10.93 11.92 -0.74
CA ARG A 74 10.47 13.03 -1.58
C ARG A 74 9.69 12.55 -2.80
N ILE A 75 9.84 11.28 -3.18
CA ILE A 75 9.13 10.69 -4.32
C ILE A 75 7.62 10.72 -4.06
N THR A 76 6.88 11.20 -5.06
CA THR A 76 5.41 11.25 -5.05
C THR A 76 4.83 10.25 -6.06
N GLY A 77 3.53 9.99 -5.97
CA GLY A 77 2.82 9.22 -7.00
C GLY A 77 2.94 9.83 -8.40
N GLN A 78 3.02 11.17 -8.50
CA GLN A 78 3.18 11.85 -9.79
C GLN A 78 4.55 11.56 -10.42
N ASP A 79 5.61 11.45 -9.62
CA ASP A 79 6.95 11.12 -10.12
C ASP A 79 6.99 9.71 -10.73
N ILE A 80 6.15 8.79 -10.23
CA ILE A 80 5.95 7.46 -10.79
C ILE A 80 5.13 7.54 -12.08
N ILE A 81 4.00 8.25 -12.08
CA ILE A 81 3.10 8.39 -13.24
C ILE A 81 3.82 9.05 -14.43
N ASP A 82 4.64 10.07 -14.17
CA ASP A 82 5.42 10.76 -15.20
C ASP A 82 6.42 9.82 -15.90
N ARG A 83 6.87 8.76 -15.22
CA ARG A 83 7.75 7.71 -15.75
C ARG A 83 6.99 6.54 -16.38
N VAL A 84 5.66 6.54 -16.36
CA VAL A 84 4.85 5.55 -17.08
C VAL A 84 4.67 6.01 -18.52
N ASN A 85 4.74 5.05 -19.46
CA ASN A 85 4.47 5.33 -20.88
C ASN A 85 3.11 6.03 -21.04
N PRO A 86 3.02 7.17 -21.75
CA PRO A 86 1.80 7.95 -21.92
C PRO A 86 0.57 7.14 -22.32
N ARG A 87 0.75 6.09 -23.14
CA ARG A 87 -0.31 5.18 -23.58
C ARG A 87 -1.04 4.48 -22.42
N TYR A 88 -0.42 4.35 -21.26
CA TYR A 88 -0.99 3.61 -20.12
C TYR A 88 -1.22 4.48 -18.88
N ARG A 89 -0.86 5.76 -18.89
CA ARG A 89 -0.97 6.66 -17.72
C ARG A 89 -2.40 6.78 -17.19
N PHE A 90 -3.40 6.74 -18.07
CA PHE A 90 -4.81 6.80 -17.68
C PHE A 90 -5.26 5.63 -16.80
N ARG A 91 -4.49 4.54 -16.73
CA ARG A 91 -4.77 3.35 -15.91
C ARG A 91 -4.05 3.37 -14.56
N LEU A 92 -3.35 4.45 -14.23
CA LEU A 92 -2.59 4.56 -12.99
C LEU A 92 -2.76 5.95 -12.39
N THR A 93 -3.48 6.01 -11.29
CA THR A 93 -3.62 7.22 -10.47
C THR A 93 -2.73 7.15 -9.23
N SER A 94 -2.54 8.29 -8.57
CA SER A 94 -1.85 8.34 -7.27
C SER A 94 -2.58 7.52 -6.19
N ILE A 95 -3.91 7.37 -6.31
CA ILE A 95 -4.71 6.54 -5.41
C ILE A 95 -4.39 5.06 -5.64
N ASP A 96 -4.30 4.61 -6.89
CA ASP A 96 -3.95 3.22 -7.23
C ASP A 96 -2.56 2.84 -6.70
N ILE A 97 -1.60 3.78 -6.80
CA ILE A 97 -0.25 3.61 -6.24
C ILE A 97 -0.32 3.42 -4.72
N GLU A 98 -1.08 4.25 -4.01
CA GLU A 98 -1.20 4.13 -2.55
C GLU A 98 -1.94 2.86 -2.13
N LEU A 99 -2.98 2.45 -2.86
CA LEU A 99 -3.70 1.20 -2.61
C LEU A 99 -2.79 -0.02 -2.77
N ARG A 100 -1.96 -0.06 -3.83
CA ARG A 100 -0.95 -1.13 -4.01
C ARG A 100 0.05 -1.19 -2.87
N ARG A 101 0.57 -0.02 -2.46
CA ARG A 101 1.51 0.07 -1.32
C ARG A 101 0.85 -0.36 -0.02
N LYS A 102 -0.39 0.06 0.23
CA LYS A 102 -1.17 -0.34 1.41
C LYS A 102 -1.39 -1.86 1.45
N ALA A 103 -1.85 -2.45 0.35
CA ALA A 103 -2.08 -3.89 0.25
C ALA A 103 -0.80 -4.69 0.51
N PHE A 104 0.34 -4.24 -0.03
CA PHE A 104 1.64 -4.82 0.28
C PHE A 104 1.97 -4.72 1.79
N ARG A 105 1.86 -3.52 2.36
CA ARG A 105 2.19 -3.29 3.78
C ARG A 105 1.39 -4.18 4.73
N GLU A 106 0.09 -4.30 4.49
CA GLU A 106 -0.81 -5.15 5.29
C GLU A 106 -0.43 -6.62 5.17
N LYS A 107 -0.15 -7.10 3.96
CA LYS A 107 0.18 -8.50 3.67
C LYS A 107 1.57 -8.92 4.14
N PHE A 108 2.52 -7.98 4.25
CA PHE A 108 3.92 -8.24 4.58
C PHE A 108 4.35 -7.69 5.96
N HIS A 109 3.40 -7.24 6.77
CA HIS A 109 3.66 -6.66 8.11
C HIS A 109 4.64 -5.48 8.08
N VAL A 110 4.58 -4.66 7.04
CA VAL A 110 5.46 -3.50 6.87
C VAL A 110 4.76 -2.25 7.39
N ALA A 111 5.39 -1.53 8.33
CA ALA A 111 4.79 -0.34 8.94
C ALA A 111 4.74 0.85 7.98
N CYS A 112 3.70 1.69 8.03
CA CYS A 112 3.68 2.94 7.28
C CYS A 112 4.45 4.03 8.03
N TRP A 113 5.59 4.49 7.49
CA TRP A 113 6.44 5.53 8.10
C TRP A 113 5.78 6.90 8.30
N GLY A 114 4.63 7.15 7.68
CA GLY A 114 3.83 8.36 7.88
C GLY A 114 2.74 8.23 8.94
N ALA A 115 2.52 7.03 9.49
CA ALA A 115 1.40 6.74 10.38
C ALA A 115 1.85 6.01 11.65
N GLN A 116 1.99 6.76 12.75
CA GLN A 116 2.50 6.26 14.04
C GLN A 116 1.70 5.04 14.55
N LYS A 117 0.38 5.01 14.30
CA LYS A 117 -0.48 3.88 14.64
C LYS A 117 0.02 2.57 14.04
N THR A 118 0.42 2.59 12.77
CA THR A 118 0.91 1.37 12.09
C THR A 118 2.25 0.92 12.64
N ILE A 119 3.17 1.85 12.91
CA ILE A 119 4.47 1.56 13.54
C ILE A 119 4.26 0.91 14.90
N ASN A 120 3.38 1.47 15.73
CA ASN A 120 3.07 0.91 17.04
C ASN A 120 2.43 -0.48 16.95
N ASN A 121 1.56 -0.71 15.97
CA ASN A 121 0.93 -2.02 15.78
C ASN A 121 1.95 -3.08 15.36
N ILE A 122 2.82 -2.79 14.39
CA ILE A 122 3.88 -3.71 13.97
C ILE A 122 4.90 -3.93 15.09
N SER A 123 5.24 -2.89 15.85
CA SER A 123 6.12 -3.01 17.03
C SER A 123 5.55 -3.97 18.09
N ARG A 124 4.25 -3.86 18.40
CA ARG A 124 3.58 -4.81 19.32
C ARG A 124 3.56 -6.23 18.77
N LEU A 125 3.32 -6.39 17.47
CA LEU A 125 3.38 -7.69 16.81
C LEU A 125 4.79 -8.29 16.87
N ALA A 126 5.83 -7.46 16.71
CA ALA A 126 7.23 -7.88 16.82
C ALA A 126 7.54 -8.38 18.23
N MET A 127 7.17 -7.62 19.26
CA MET A 127 7.34 -8.03 20.67
C MET A 127 6.61 -9.35 20.97
N ALA A 128 5.39 -9.52 20.46
CA ALA A 128 4.62 -10.75 20.64
C ALA A 128 5.27 -11.99 20.00
N ASN A 129 6.13 -11.79 19.00
CA ASN A 129 6.91 -12.85 18.33
C ASN A 129 8.36 -12.92 18.83
N GLY A 130 8.70 -12.25 19.93
CA GLY A 130 10.05 -12.27 20.53
C GLY A 130 11.09 -11.45 19.77
N ILE A 131 10.66 -10.54 18.89
CA ILE A 131 11.54 -9.63 18.15
C ILE A 131 11.62 -8.31 18.91
N ASP A 132 12.84 -7.89 19.24
CA ASP A 132 13.09 -6.64 19.94
C ASP A 132 12.83 -5.42 19.02
N PRO A 133 11.87 -4.53 19.34
CA PRO A 133 11.62 -3.32 18.54
C PRO A 133 12.79 -2.33 18.52
N ALA A 134 13.71 -2.40 19.48
CA ALA A 134 14.89 -1.54 19.50
C ALA A 134 15.85 -1.84 18.35
N SER A 135 15.79 -3.05 17.77
CA SER A 135 16.53 -3.43 16.55
C SER A 135 16.11 -2.66 15.30
N ASN A 136 15.01 -1.89 15.37
CA ASN A 136 14.42 -1.15 14.24
C ASN A 136 14.13 -2.02 13.01
N SER A 137 13.91 -3.32 13.21
CA SER A 137 13.70 -4.29 12.14
C SER A 137 12.36 -5.00 12.25
N THR A 138 11.79 -5.39 11.11
CA THR A 138 10.67 -6.32 10.99
C THR A 138 11.11 -7.70 10.50
N ARG A 139 12.42 -7.98 10.43
CA ARG A 139 12.92 -9.34 10.17
C ARG A 139 12.39 -10.29 11.24
N GLY A 140 11.91 -11.45 10.80
CA GLY A 140 11.15 -12.38 11.63
C GLY A 140 9.62 -12.19 11.59
N LEU A 141 9.12 -11.07 11.06
CA LEU A 141 7.68 -10.87 10.75
C LEU A 141 7.43 -10.75 9.25
N THR A 142 8.26 -9.95 8.57
CA THR A 142 8.15 -9.69 7.14
C THR A 142 8.80 -10.85 6.38
N PRO A 143 8.14 -11.40 5.35
CA PRO A 143 8.71 -12.44 4.50
C PRO A 143 10.14 -12.13 4.00
N GLY A 144 10.99 -13.15 4.01
CA GLY A 144 12.42 -13.02 3.69
C GLY A 144 13.33 -13.62 4.75
N LEU A 145 14.63 -13.39 4.60
CA LEU A 145 15.65 -13.89 5.54
C LEU A 145 15.47 -13.26 6.93
N ILE A 146 15.57 -14.10 7.96
CA ILE A 146 15.53 -13.65 9.36
C ILE A 146 16.89 -13.05 9.73
N ASP A 147 17.98 -13.76 9.47
CA ASP A 147 19.35 -13.30 9.64
C ASP A 147 20.09 -13.29 8.28
N PRO A 148 20.17 -12.14 7.60
CA PRO A 148 20.80 -12.04 6.28
C PRO A 148 22.27 -12.47 6.27
N SER A 149 22.98 -12.29 7.38
CA SER A 149 24.41 -12.61 7.48
C SER A 149 24.70 -14.11 7.36
N LYS A 150 23.69 -14.95 7.66
CA LYS A 150 23.76 -16.41 7.61
C LYS A 150 23.03 -16.99 6.39
N GLY A 151 22.46 -16.16 5.51
CA GLY A 151 21.64 -16.62 4.40
C GLY A 151 20.48 -17.52 4.86
N GLU A 152 20.18 -18.56 4.08
CA GLU A 152 19.09 -19.51 4.42
C GLU A 152 19.31 -20.26 5.74
N ALA A 153 20.57 -20.45 6.18
CA ALA A 153 20.85 -21.07 7.48
C ALA A 153 20.42 -20.20 8.67
N GLY A 154 20.25 -18.88 8.44
CA GLY A 154 19.66 -17.94 9.39
C GLY A 154 18.13 -18.05 9.51
N GLY A 155 17.49 -18.86 8.67
CA GLY A 155 16.05 -19.02 8.61
C GLY A 155 15.35 -17.98 7.72
N ARG A 156 14.13 -18.33 7.29
CA ARG A 156 13.32 -17.52 6.38
C ARG A 156 11.85 -17.52 6.79
N ILE A 157 11.24 -16.35 6.77
CA ILE A 157 9.78 -16.20 6.81
C ILE A 157 9.25 -16.42 5.39
N LEU A 158 8.34 -17.39 5.24
CA LEU A 158 7.75 -17.73 3.95
C LEU A 158 6.86 -16.61 3.43
N LEU A 159 6.71 -16.56 2.10
CA LEU A 159 5.74 -15.68 1.46
C LEU A 159 4.31 -16.07 1.86
N PRO A 160 3.42 -15.09 2.09
CA PRO A 160 2.02 -15.38 2.34
C PRO A 160 1.39 -16.04 1.10
N PRO A 161 0.35 -16.86 1.28
CA PRO A 161 -0.37 -17.45 0.16
C PRO A 161 -0.79 -16.37 -0.85
N ARG A 162 -0.63 -16.68 -2.14
CA ARG A 162 -0.92 -15.77 -3.26
C ARG A 162 -0.11 -14.47 -3.25
N ALA A 163 1.09 -14.44 -2.67
CA ALA A 163 1.96 -13.26 -2.69
C ALA A 163 2.33 -12.80 -4.11
N ALA A 164 2.59 -13.74 -5.03
CA ALA A 164 2.99 -13.44 -6.41
C ALA A 164 1.85 -12.96 -7.31
N TYR A 165 0.60 -13.15 -6.88
CA TYR A 165 -0.56 -12.62 -7.57
C TYR A 165 -0.84 -11.23 -6.99
N ASP A 166 -0.28 -10.20 -7.63
CA ASP A 166 -0.82 -8.83 -7.58
C ASP A 166 -2.19 -8.83 -8.30
N ASP A 167 -3.13 -9.65 -7.82
CA ASP A 167 -4.49 -9.74 -8.33
C ASP A 167 -5.27 -8.57 -7.75
N ILE A 168 -4.88 -7.36 -8.16
CA ILE A 168 -5.89 -6.32 -8.32
C ILE A 168 -6.66 -6.78 -9.56
N SER A 169 -7.67 -7.60 -9.30
CA SER A 169 -8.69 -7.91 -10.28
C SER A 169 -9.06 -6.61 -11.00
N ASP A 170 -9.00 -6.63 -12.33
CA ASP A 170 -9.53 -5.58 -13.21
C ASP A 170 -11.06 -5.36 -12.99
N SER A 171 -11.69 -5.99 -11.99
CA SER A 171 -13.05 -5.76 -11.53
C SER A 171 -13.13 -4.66 -10.45
N VAL A 172 -13.05 -3.40 -10.86
CA VAL A 172 -13.93 -2.39 -10.24
C VAL A 172 -15.30 -2.54 -10.90
N SER A 173 -16.00 -3.62 -10.59
CA SER A 173 -17.45 -3.63 -10.64
C SER A 173 -17.93 -2.86 -9.42
N HIS A 174 -18.73 -1.82 -9.66
CA HIS A 174 -19.41 -1.05 -8.63
C HIS A 174 -20.00 -1.97 -7.54
N PRO A 175 -19.70 -1.78 -6.25
CA PRO A 175 -20.40 -2.49 -5.20
C PRO A 175 -21.82 -1.94 -5.10
N ASN A 176 -22.80 -2.76 -5.48
CA ASN A 176 -24.14 -2.68 -4.93
C ASN A 176 -24.00 -2.92 -3.42
N HIS A 177 -24.14 -1.84 -2.65
CA HIS A 177 -24.21 -1.93 -1.20
C HIS A 177 -25.57 -2.50 -0.78
N SER A 178 -25.62 -3.82 -0.54
CA SER A 178 -26.55 -4.39 0.43
C SER A 178 -25.80 -4.56 1.75
N ASN A 179 -25.98 -3.59 2.64
CA ASN A 179 -25.62 -3.73 4.05
C ASN A 179 -26.65 -4.64 4.73
N SER A 180 -26.23 -5.80 5.23
CA SER A 180 -26.80 -6.37 6.45
C SER A 180 -25.86 -7.42 7.04
N ASP A 181 -25.68 -7.33 8.36
CA ASP A 181 -25.39 -8.42 9.29
C ASP A 181 -23.94 -8.87 9.50
N ILE A 182 -23.14 -8.06 10.19
CA ILE A 182 -22.22 -8.57 11.23
C ILE A 182 -22.18 -7.58 12.40
N PHE A 183 -23.19 -7.62 13.25
CA PHE A 183 -23.10 -7.39 14.70
C PHE A 183 -24.46 -7.75 15.29
N GLU A 184 -24.54 -8.92 15.92
CA GLU A 184 -25.41 -9.27 17.06
C GLU A 184 -25.51 -10.81 17.12
N ARG A 185 -24.55 -11.43 17.81
CA ARG A 185 -24.69 -12.81 18.26
C ARG A 185 -24.76 -12.80 19.79
N THR A 186 -25.90 -12.36 20.31
CA THR A 186 -26.24 -12.46 21.73
C THR A 186 -27.61 -13.12 21.91
N ARG A 187 -27.57 -14.44 22.09
CA ARG A 187 -28.44 -15.32 22.90
C ARG A 187 -29.92 -14.89 23.18
N LEU A 188 -30.84 -15.61 22.52
CA LEU A 188 -32.01 -16.36 23.06
C LEU A 188 -32.97 -15.69 24.07
N ILE A 189 -34.27 -15.57 23.71
CA ILE A 189 -35.46 -16.23 24.32
C ILE A 189 -36.80 -15.66 23.76
N LYS A 190 -37.67 -16.58 23.29
CA LYS A 190 -39.15 -16.62 23.13
C LYS A 190 -40.00 -15.37 23.48
N GLN A 191 -40.97 -14.97 22.63
CA GLN A 191 -42.38 -15.44 22.56
C GLN A 191 -43.30 -14.54 21.67
N SER A 192 -44.07 -15.18 20.77
CA SER A 192 -45.45 -14.91 20.29
C SER A 192 -45.99 -13.50 19.90
N SER A 193 -46.52 -13.39 18.66
CA SER A 193 -47.94 -13.08 18.29
C SER A 193 -48.11 -12.17 17.04
N HIS A 194 -49.12 -12.51 16.22
CA HIS A 194 -49.55 -11.99 14.89
C HIS A 194 -50.26 -10.60 14.91
N PRO A 195 -50.93 -10.09 13.82
CA PRO A 195 -50.48 -9.79 12.44
C PRO A 195 -50.98 -8.41 11.90
N GLY A 196 -50.45 -7.95 10.77
CA GLY A 196 -51.23 -7.19 9.77
C GLY A 196 -50.79 -5.74 9.44
N GLN A 197 -50.28 -5.52 8.21
CA GLN A 197 -50.72 -4.46 7.26
C GLN A 197 -49.87 -4.50 5.96
N ILE A 198 -50.55 -4.31 4.82
CA ILE A 198 -50.03 -4.25 3.43
C ILE A 198 -49.78 -2.77 3.04
N PRO A 199 -48.89 -2.47 2.07
CA PRO A 199 -48.03 -1.28 2.06
C PRO A 199 -48.52 -0.15 1.13
N ALA A 200 -47.92 1.04 1.27
CA ALA A 200 -48.09 2.16 0.33
C ALA A 200 -46.78 2.97 0.14
N VAL A 201 -46.33 3.00 -1.13
CA VAL A 201 -45.73 4.11 -1.92
C VAL A 201 -44.52 4.85 -1.28
N ILE A 202 -43.37 5.03 -1.94
CA ILE A 202 -43.08 6.10 -2.92
C ILE A 202 -41.73 5.81 -3.58
N LEU A 203 -41.71 5.92 -4.91
CA LEU A 203 -40.52 6.03 -5.75
C LEU A 203 -39.96 7.46 -5.56
N ASP A 204 -38.73 7.62 -5.09
CA ASP A 204 -38.01 8.88 -5.27
C ASP A 204 -36.58 8.62 -5.76
N GLU A 205 -36.28 9.29 -6.85
CA GLU A 205 -35.11 9.17 -7.67
C GLU A 205 -34.18 10.33 -7.28
N SER A 206 -33.01 10.05 -6.70
CA SER A 206 -32.00 11.09 -6.53
C SER A 206 -30.62 10.58 -6.88
N HIS A 207 -30.28 10.78 -8.16
CA HIS A 207 -28.92 10.78 -8.66
C HIS A 207 -28.12 11.90 -7.98
N ARG A 208 -27.36 11.56 -6.94
CA ARG A 208 -26.25 12.41 -6.48
C ARG A 208 -25.09 11.60 -5.92
N SER A 209 -23.97 11.72 -6.64
CA SER A 209 -22.61 11.79 -6.09
C SER A 209 -21.70 10.55 -6.12
N ASN A 210 -20.95 10.44 -7.22
CA ASN A 210 -19.64 9.77 -7.24
C ASN A 210 -18.48 10.72 -6.84
N LYS A 211 -18.73 12.04 -6.76
CA LYS A 211 -17.70 13.06 -6.48
C LYS A 211 -17.39 13.17 -4.97
N THR A 212 -18.38 12.92 -4.11
CA THR A 212 -18.22 12.96 -2.64
C THR A 212 -17.37 11.79 -2.13
N LYS A 213 -17.53 10.59 -2.70
CA LYS A 213 -16.78 9.39 -2.27
C LYS A 213 -15.28 9.48 -2.57
N SER A 214 -14.91 10.07 -3.70
CA SER A 214 -13.49 10.29 -4.02
C SER A 214 -12.85 11.31 -3.07
N ALA A 215 -13.61 12.35 -2.70
CA ALA A 215 -13.16 13.33 -1.71
C ALA A 215 -13.03 12.72 -0.31
N GLU A 216 -13.94 11.84 0.12
CA GLU A 216 -13.87 11.13 1.40
C GLU A 216 -12.71 10.14 1.48
N ILE A 217 -12.42 9.38 0.41
CA ILE A 217 -11.24 8.50 0.37
C ILE A 217 -9.96 9.32 0.45
N LEU A 218 -9.89 10.43 -0.29
CA LEU A 218 -8.77 11.38 -0.19
C LEU A 218 -8.68 12.00 1.21
N TYR A 219 -9.81 12.29 1.86
CA TYR A 219 -9.85 12.82 3.21
C TYR A 219 -9.35 11.78 4.22
N GLN A 220 -9.79 10.53 4.12
CA GLN A 220 -9.37 9.45 5.03
C GLN A 220 -7.87 9.12 4.86
N LEU A 221 -7.38 9.05 3.61
CA LEU A 221 -5.94 8.88 3.33
C LEU A 221 -5.09 10.06 3.82
N HIS A 222 -5.63 11.28 3.74
CA HIS A 222 -4.97 12.51 4.19
C HIS A 222 -5.00 12.69 5.71
N TRP A 223 -6.05 12.24 6.39
CA TRP A 223 -6.14 12.27 7.86
C TRP A 223 -5.23 11.25 8.53
N ASP A 224 -5.09 10.06 7.92
CA ASP A 224 -4.12 9.05 8.37
C ASP A 224 -2.67 9.54 8.28
N THR A 225 -2.40 10.59 7.50
CA THR A 225 -1.08 11.25 7.37
C THR A 225 -0.93 12.54 8.18
N LYS A 226 -2.01 13.08 8.75
CA LYS A 226 -2.01 14.41 9.40
C LYS A 226 -2.01 14.41 10.92
N HIS A 227 -2.24 13.27 11.57
CA HIS A 227 -2.05 13.14 13.01
C HIS A 227 -0.59 12.78 13.32
N LEU A 228 0.26 13.80 13.17
CA LEU A 228 1.55 13.95 13.85
C LEU A 228 1.29 14.39 15.30
#